data_AF-A0A084WHM8-F1
#
_entry.id   AF-A0A084WHM8-F1
#
_cell.length_a   1.000
_cell.length_b   1.000
_cell.length_c   1.000
_cell.angle_alpha   90.00
_cell.angle_beta   90.00
_cell.angle_gamma   90.00
#
_symmetry.space_group_name_H-M   'P 1'
#
loop_
_entity.id
_entity.type
_entity.pdbx_description
1 polymer ?
#
loop_
_entity_poly.entity_id
_entity_poly.type
_entity_poly.pdbx_seq_one_letter_code
_entity_poly.pdbx_strand_id
1 'polypeptide(L)'
;MKKAEGFALGCLEQHKSLNKEHLLLLKDGDFSKVDADTKCFLRCFLQEAKFMDASGKLQSDYAIERLSLSREKSKVEELVKKCSVTEGEDSCETAFKAVECYHREKASLL
;
A
#
# COMPACT_ATOMS: atom_id res chain seq x y z
N MET A 1 -9.67 -7.61 8.28
CA MET A 1 -8.96 -7.85 7.01
C MET A 1 -9.87 -7.91 5.79
N LYS A 2 -11.14 -8.37 5.87
CA LYS A 2 -12.08 -8.43 4.73
C LYS A 2 -12.19 -7.17 3.84
N LYS A 3 -12.00 -5.96 4.40
CA LYS A 3 -12.04 -4.70 3.62
C LYS A 3 -10.82 -4.49 2.72
N ALA A 4 -9.60 -4.82 3.20
CA ALA A 4 -8.37 -4.65 2.42
C ALA A 4 -8.37 -5.58 1.19
N GLU A 5 -8.76 -6.85 1.41
CA GLU A 5 -8.95 -7.81 0.32
C GLU A 5 -10.00 -7.35 -0.70
N GLY A 6 -11.10 -6.75 -0.25
CA GLY A 6 -12.11 -6.18 -1.14
C GLY A 6 -11.58 -5.05 -2.04
N PHE A 7 -10.80 -4.12 -1.48
CA PHE A 7 -10.15 -3.05 -2.26
C PHE A 7 -9.15 -3.62 -3.26
N ALA A 8 -8.33 -4.57 -2.84
CA ALA A 8 -7.36 -5.24 -3.71
C ALA A 8 -8.08 -5.96 -4.88
N LEU A 9 -9.15 -6.71 -4.61
CA LEU A 9 -9.90 -7.39 -5.67
C LEU A 9 -10.55 -6.40 -6.65
N GLY A 10 -11.13 -5.31 -6.17
CA GLY A 10 -11.73 -4.29 -7.04
C GLY A 10 -10.71 -3.58 -7.94
N CYS A 11 -9.52 -3.32 -7.43
CA CYS A 11 -8.44 -2.77 -8.24
C CYS A 11 -7.89 -3.80 -9.25
N LEU A 12 -7.84 -5.08 -8.88
CA LEU A 12 -7.33 -6.13 -9.78
C LEU A 12 -8.13 -6.22 -11.08
N GLU A 13 -9.44 -5.93 -11.06
CA GLU A 13 -10.29 -5.89 -12.26
C GLU A 13 -9.84 -4.86 -13.30
N GLN A 14 -9.09 -3.83 -12.89
CA GLN A 14 -8.56 -2.76 -13.76
C GLN A 14 -7.19 -3.11 -14.37
N HIS A 15 -6.50 -4.12 -13.83
CA HIS A 15 -5.13 -4.50 -14.18
C HIS A 15 -5.08 -5.92 -14.73
N LYS A 16 -5.42 -6.08 -16.03
CA LYS A 16 -5.61 -7.39 -16.68
C LYS A 16 -4.37 -8.29 -16.70
N SER A 17 -3.19 -7.71 -16.59
CA SER A 17 -1.91 -8.44 -16.52
C SER A 17 -1.67 -9.07 -15.14
N LEU A 18 -2.39 -8.60 -14.12
CA LEU A 18 -2.27 -9.09 -12.75
C LEU A 18 -3.36 -10.13 -12.46
N ASN A 19 -3.07 -10.98 -11.49
CA ASN A 19 -3.99 -12.00 -11.01
C ASN A 19 -3.80 -12.21 -9.49
N LYS A 20 -4.54 -13.15 -8.90
CA LYS A 20 -4.46 -13.42 -7.46
C LYS A 20 -3.09 -13.91 -6.99
N GLU A 21 -2.28 -14.52 -7.85
CA GLU A 21 -0.90 -14.92 -7.51
C GLU A 21 -0.05 -13.70 -7.18
N HIS A 22 -0.19 -12.60 -7.94
CA HIS A 22 0.51 -11.35 -7.67
C HIS A 22 0.14 -10.78 -6.29
N LEU A 23 -1.13 -10.91 -5.88
CA LEU A 23 -1.56 -10.47 -4.55
C LEU A 23 -0.89 -11.28 -3.43
N LEU A 24 -0.72 -12.59 -3.61
CA LEU A 24 -0.03 -13.45 -2.64
C LEU A 24 1.44 -13.04 -2.51
N LEU A 25 2.12 -12.81 -3.64
CA LEU A 25 3.52 -12.35 -3.62
C LEU A 25 3.68 -11.02 -2.88
N LEU A 26 2.84 -10.03 -3.19
CA LEU A 26 2.88 -8.72 -2.52
C LEU A 26 2.60 -8.82 -1.01
N LYS A 27 1.68 -9.70 -0.62
CA LYS A 27 1.34 -9.94 0.78
C LYS A 27 2.47 -10.63 1.55
N ASP A 28 3.19 -11.51 0.89
CA ASP A 28 4.35 -12.22 1.46
C ASP A 28 5.64 -11.38 1.39
N GLY A 29 5.58 -10.22 0.72
CA GLY A 29 6.71 -9.30 0.54
C GLY A 29 7.68 -9.72 -0.56
N ASP A 30 7.26 -10.59 -1.45
CA ASP A 30 8.00 -10.91 -2.66
C ASP A 30 7.70 -9.85 -3.73
N PHE A 31 8.64 -8.90 -3.86
CA PHE A 31 8.59 -7.83 -4.83
C PHE A 31 9.34 -8.16 -6.14
N SER A 32 9.79 -9.40 -6.34
CA SER A 32 10.61 -9.80 -7.51
C SER A 32 9.89 -9.67 -8.85
N LYS A 33 8.55 -9.70 -8.84
CA LYS A 33 7.69 -9.55 -10.02
C LYS A 33 7.03 -8.18 -10.14
N VAL A 34 7.46 -7.18 -9.36
CA VAL A 34 6.88 -5.83 -9.41
C VAL A 34 7.28 -5.13 -10.70
N ASP A 35 6.29 -4.89 -11.55
CA ASP A 35 6.40 -4.10 -12.77
C ASP A 35 5.56 -2.80 -12.66
N ALA A 36 5.50 -2.01 -13.74
CA ALA A 36 4.73 -0.77 -13.77
C ALA A 36 3.24 -0.98 -13.47
N ASP A 37 2.66 -2.08 -13.97
CA ASP A 37 1.24 -2.40 -13.76
C ASP A 37 0.98 -2.73 -12.28
N THR A 38 1.87 -3.50 -11.66
CA THR A 38 1.84 -3.82 -10.22
C THR A 38 1.92 -2.56 -9.36
N LYS A 39 2.79 -1.61 -9.71
CA LYS A 39 2.91 -0.33 -8.99
C LYS A 39 1.62 0.49 -9.07
N CYS A 40 1.00 0.56 -10.25
CA CYS A 40 -0.26 1.29 -10.41
C CYS A 40 -1.45 0.56 -9.76
N PHE A 41 -1.43 -0.76 -9.70
CA PHE A 41 -2.36 -1.52 -8.88
C PHE A 41 -2.26 -1.14 -7.39
N LEU A 42 -1.04 -1.06 -6.85
CA LEU A 42 -0.83 -0.64 -5.46
C LEU A 42 -1.34 0.79 -5.22
N ARG A 43 -1.15 1.69 -6.18
CA ARG A 43 -1.72 3.05 -6.13
C ARG A 43 -3.24 3.03 -6.07
N CYS A 44 -3.91 2.26 -6.95
CA CYS A 44 -5.36 2.07 -6.89
C CYS A 44 -5.78 1.57 -5.51
N PHE A 45 -5.11 0.53 -5.00
CA PHE A 45 -5.41 -0.06 -3.70
C PHE A 45 -5.29 0.95 -2.56
N LEU A 46 -4.20 1.73 -2.50
CA LEU A 46 -4.02 2.75 -1.46
C LEU A 46 -5.06 3.87 -1.55
N GLN A 47 -5.52 4.22 -2.75
CA GLN A 47 -6.59 5.21 -2.94
C GLN A 47 -7.94 4.72 -2.47
N GLU A 48 -8.33 3.50 -2.85
CA GLU A 48 -9.56 2.88 -2.38
C GLU A 48 -9.55 2.70 -0.86
N ALA A 49 -8.40 2.33 -0.30
CA ALA A 49 -8.17 2.20 1.13
C ALA A 49 -7.94 3.55 1.86
N LYS A 50 -7.97 4.69 1.15
CA LYS A 50 -7.78 6.07 1.65
C LYS A 50 -6.41 6.40 2.25
N PHE A 51 -5.42 5.53 2.07
CA PHE A 51 -4.02 5.80 2.43
C PHE A 51 -3.32 6.75 1.45
N MET A 52 -3.90 6.98 0.27
CA MET A 52 -3.41 7.90 -0.75
C MET A 52 -4.59 8.68 -1.35
N ASP A 53 -4.38 9.95 -1.71
CA ASP A 53 -5.39 10.73 -2.43
C ASP A 53 -5.24 10.63 -3.96
N ALA A 54 -6.17 11.23 -4.70
CA ALA A 54 -6.21 11.21 -6.17
C ALA A 54 -4.93 11.75 -6.83
N SER A 55 -4.23 12.68 -6.16
CA SER A 55 -2.99 13.30 -6.64
C SER A 55 -1.74 12.44 -6.42
N GLY A 56 -1.87 11.34 -5.66
CA GLY A 56 -0.76 10.46 -5.31
C GLY A 56 -0.12 10.77 -3.95
N LYS A 57 -0.70 11.67 -3.17
CA LYS A 57 -0.16 12.04 -1.85
C LYS A 57 -0.62 11.07 -0.78
N LEU A 58 0.33 10.56 0.01
CA LEU A 58 0.06 9.69 1.16
C LEU A 58 -0.64 10.44 2.29
N GLN A 59 -1.65 9.81 2.88
CA GLN A 59 -2.50 10.38 3.93
C GLN A 59 -2.01 9.92 5.31
N SER A 60 -0.91 10.51 5.80
CA SER A 60 -0.26 10.11 7.05
C SER A 60 -1.19 10.11 8.27
N ASP A 61 -2.03 11.15 8.44
CA ASP A 61 -2.94 11.23 9.59
C ASP A 61 -3.96 10.09 9.59
N TYR A 62 -4.53 9.79 8.42
CA TYR A 62 -5.44 8.66 8.24
C TYR A 62 -4.73 7.32 8.49
N ALA A 63 -3.50 7.17 8.01
CA ALA A 63 -2.70 5.98 8.24
C ALA A 63 -2.44 5.76 9.75
N ILE A 64 -2.09 6.82 10.47
CA ILE A 64 -1.88 6.77 11.93
C ILE A 64 -3.17 6.34 12.64
N GLU A 65 -4.29 7.00 12.35
CA GLU A 65 -5.59 6.67 12.94
C GLU A 65 -5.94 5.20 12.67
N ARG A 66 -5.87 4.78 11.41
CA ARG A 66 -6.35 3.47 10.96
C ARG A 66 -5.51 2.30 11.49
N LEU A 67 -4.19 2.47 11.55
CA LEU A 67 -3.25 1.43 12.00
C LEU A 67 -3.14 1.38 13.53
N SER A 68 -3.37 2.50 14.23
CA SER A 68 -3.38 2.53 15.70
C SER A 68 -4.59 1.82 16.32
N LEU A 69 -5.59 1.43 15.51
CA LEU A 69 -6.71 0.61 15.98
C LEU A 69 -6.29 -0.80 16.46
N SER A 70 -5.13 -1.29 16.03
CA SER A 70 -4.62 -2.61 16.41
C SER A 70 -3.15 -2.61 16.84
N ARG A 71 -2.52 -1.43 16.89
CA ARG A 71 -1.09 -1.24 17.20
C ARG A 71 -0.93 -0.06 18.15
N GLU A 72 0.17 -0.04 18.87
CA GLU A 72 0.49 1.07 19.77
C GLU A 72 0.78 2.34 18.97
N LYS A 73 0.15 3.45 19.35
CA LYS A 73 0.08 4.68 18.53
C LYS A 73 1.46 5.30 18.26
N SER A 74 2.33 5.38 19.26
CA SER A 74 3.66 6.01 19.08
C SER A 74 4.53 5.21 18.10
N LYS A 75 4.48 3.88 18.14
CA LYS A 75 5.11 3.02 17.11
C LYS A 75 4.51 3.22 15.72
N VAL A 76 3.21 3.44 15.62
CA VAL A 76 2.55 3.73 14.33
C VAL A 76 2.99 5.09 13.79
N GLU A 77 3.07 6.12 14.63
CA GLU A 77 3.55 7.44 14.23
C GLU A 77 4.99 7.39 13.70
N GLU A 78 5.88 6.66 14.38
CA GLU A 78 7.25 6.44 13.92
C GLU A 78 7.29 5.70 12.57
N LEU A 79 6.50 4.63 12.43
CA LEU A 79 6.37 3.86 11.20
C LEU A 79 5.88 4.71 10.03
N VAL A 80 4.78 5.46 10.23
CA VAL A 80 4.19 6.31 9.19
C VAL A 80 5.17 7.40 8.80
N LYS A 81 5.82 8.05 9.77
CA LYS A 81 6.87 9.03 9.49
C LYS A 81 8.01 8.43 8.66
N LYS A 82 8.42 7.20 8.96
CA LYS A 82 9.48 6.50 8.23
C LYS A 82 9.08 6.16 6.79
N CYS A 83 7.84 5.70 6.58
CA CYS A 83 7.37 5.23 5.27
C CYS A 83 6.70 6.30 4.40
N SER A 84 6.33 7.46 4.95
CA SER A 84 5.74 8.59 4.19
C SER A 84 6.78 9.55 3.60
N VAL A 85 8.08 9.35 3.85
CA VAL A 85 9.16 10.22 3.33
C VAL A 85 9.53 9.88 1.89
N THR A 86 9.04 8.76 1.36
CA THR A 86 9.52 8.24 0.09
C THR A 86 8.64 8.68 -1.07
N GLU A 87 9.00 9.78 -1.71
CA GLU A 87 8.43 10.16 -3.01
C GLU A 87 9.04 9.31 -4.14
N GLY A 88 8.17 8.81 -5.02
CA GLY A 88 8.53 8.12 -6.24
C GLY A 88 8.74 9.09 -7.41
N GLU A 89 9.13 8.55 -8.56
CA GLU A 89 9.15 9.32 -9.82
C GLU A 89 7.72 9.74 -10.24
N ASP A 90 6.73 8.91 -9.90
CA ASP A 90 5.31 9.18 -10.07
C ASP A 90 4.48 8.64 -8.89
N SER A 91 3.15 8.78 -8.99
CA SER A 91 2.23 8.31 -7.95
C SER A 91 2.15 6.79 -7.83
N CYS A 92 2.41 6.02 -8.90
CA CYS A 92 2.47 4.55 -8.85
C CYS A 92 3.73 4.09 -8.12
N GLU A 93 4.87 4.69 -8.43
CA GLU A 93 6.13 4.45 -7.76
C GLU A 93 6.06 4.83 -6.27
N THR A 94 5.44 5.98 -5.95
CA THR A 94 5.21 6.41 -4.56
C THR A 94 4.40 5.37 -3.79
N ALA A 95 3.33 4.82 -4.39
CA ALA A 95 2.51 3.79 -3.76
C ALA A 95 3.30 2.50 -3.49
N PHE A 96 4.10 2.07 -4.46
CA PHE A 96 4.95 0.89 -4.30
C PHE A 96 5.97 1.07 -3.19
N LYS A 97 6.74 2.17 -3.20
CA LYS A 97 7.74 2.45 -2.15
C LYS A 97 7.12 2.49 -0.76
N ALA A 98 5.91 3.05 -0.63
CA ALA A 98 5.17 3.04 0.62
C ALA A 98 4.84 1.60 1.06
N VAL A 99 4.19 0.80 0.21
CA VAL A 99 3.80 -0.59 0.51
C VAL A 99 5.02 -1.46 0.85
N GLU A 100 6.10 -1.35 0.09
CA GLU A 100 7.37 -2.04 0.36
C GLU A 100 7.92 -1.65 1.74
N CYS A 101 7.93 -0.36 2.07
CA CYS A 101 8.37 0.12 3.39
C CYS A 101 7.50 -0.46 4.51
N TYR A 102 6.17 -0.38 4.41
CA TYR A 102 5.27 -0.94 5.40
C TYR A 102 5.48 -2.46 5.56
N HIS A 103 5.69 -3.20 4.47
CA HIS A 103 5.99 -4.62 4.54
C HIS A 103 7.30 -4.89 5.28
N ARG A 104 8.38 -4.19 4.92
CA ARG A 104 9.71 -4.29 5.57
C ARG A 104 9.63 -4.04 7.08
N GLU A 105 8.77 -3.13 7.52
CA GLU A 105 8.53 -2.82 8.93
C GLU A 105 7.49 -3.75 9.59
N LYS A 106 7.16 -4.90 8.97
CA LYS A 106 6.21 -5.90 9.47
C LYS A 106 4.80 -5.32 9.70
N ALA A 107 4.40 -4.44 8.79
CA ALA A 107 3.14 -3.71 8.81
C ALA A 107 2.39 -3.81 7.47
N SER A 108 2.38 -5.00 6.85
CA SER A 108 1.67 -5.23 5.58
C SER A 108 0.28 -4.61 5.57
N LEU A 109 -0.01 -3.87 4.50
CA LEU A 109 -1.29 -3.23 4.24
C LEU A 109 -2.24 -4.14 3.43
N LEU A 110 -1.70 -5.16 2.76
CA LEU A 110 -2.40 -6.19 1.98
C LEU A 110 -2.66 -7.47 2.81
#